data_AF-A0A520JYY4-F1
#
_entry.id   AF-A0A520JYY4-F1
#
_cell.length_a   1.000
_cell.length_b   1.000
_cell.length_c   1.000
_cell.angle_alpha   90.00
_cell.angle_beta   90.00
_cell.angle_gamma   90.00
#
_symmetry.space_group_name_H-M   'P 1'
#
loop_
_entity.id
_entity.type
_entity.pdbx_description
1 polymer ?
#
loop_
_entity_poly.entity_id
_entity_poly.type
_entity_poly.pdbx_seq_one_letter_code
_entity_poly.pdbx_strand_id
1 'polypeptide(L)'
;MSEMRQGIKTVKDVGYRVIMRREDGSPRLVWRCFVKEGQYGKFISVEQHWVQKMEGKKIIESQWAKKRYSFPYDREKASEMLKSLKELVEDAFAAGRSGAKELEKEVEEEFGEELEGLDEEL
;
A
#
# COMPACT_ATOMS: atom_id res chain seq x y z
N MET A 1 19.19 -5.41 -29.22
CA MET A 1 18.47 -4.15 -28.93
C MET A 1 18.16 -4.13 -27.45
N SER A 2 18.87 -3.34 -26.65
CA SER A 2 18.65 -3.26 -25.20
C SER A 2 17.47 -2.33 -24.95
N GLU A 3 16.26 -2.87 -24.76
CA GLU A 3 15.16 -2.10 -24.20
C GLU A 3 15.58 -1.63 -22.81
N MET A 4 16.05 -0.39 -22.71
CA MET A 4 16.28 0.26 -21.43
C MET A 4 14.93 0.27 -20.69
N ARG A 5 14.75 -0.64 -19.73
CA ARG A 5 13.64 -0.58 -18.78
C ARG A 5 13.67 0.80 -18.15
N GLN A 6 12.76 1.66 -18.59
CA GLN A 6 12.67 3.02 -18.10
C GLN A 6 12.29 2.92 -16.61
N GLY A 7 13.28 3.12 -15.75
CA GLY A 7 13.10 2.98 -14.30
C GLY A 7 12.06 3.96 -13.79
N ILE A 8 11.24 3.53 -12.82
CA ILE A 8 10.28 4.40 -12.15
C ILE A 8 11.05 5.53 -11.46
N LYS A 9 10.75 6.78 -11.82
CA LYS A 9 11.37 7.97 -11.26
C LYS A 9 10.40 8.71 -10.33
N THR A 10 10.89 9.19 -9.20
CA THR A 10 10.14 10.13 -8.36
C THR A 10 10.17 11.52 -8.99
N VAL A 11 9.00 12.06 -9.31
CA VAL A 11 8.81 13.41 -9.87
C VAL A 11 8.60 14.43 -8.76
N LYS A 12 7.88 14.05 -7.69
CA LYS A 12 7.58 14.93 -6.55
C LYS A 12 7.48 14.16 -5.25
N ASP A 13 8.10 14.67 -4.20
CA ASP A 13 7.82 14.27 -2.82
C ASP A 13 6.74 15.21 -2.24
N VAL A 14 5.59 14.64 -1.89
CA VAL A 14 4.43 15.38 -1.34
C VAL A 14 4.55 15.54 0.18
N GLY A 15 5.37 14.72 0.83
CA GLY A 15 5.54 14.67 2.27
C GLY A 15 5.03 13.36 2.87
N TYR A 16 4.65 13.41 4.15
CA TYR A 16 4.36 12.20 4.91
C TYR A 16 3.24 12.37 5.95
N ARG A 17 2.74 11.23 6.44
CA ARG A 17 1.84 11.11 7.59
C ARG A 17 2.39 10.08 8.56
N VAL A 18 2.35 10.39 9.85
CA VAL A 18 2.90 9.53 10.91
C VAL A 18 1.91 8.42 11.24
N ILE A 19 2.40 7.17 11.24
CA ILE A 19 1.65 5.99 11.67
C ILE A 19 2.00 5.67 13.12
N MET A 20 3.30 5.66 13.43
CA MET A 20 3.81 5.37 14.78
C MET A 20 4.87 6.38 15.17
N ARG A 21 4.89 6.74 16.45
CA ARG A 21 5.91 7.57 17.09
C ARG A 21 6.80 6.72 17.99
N ARG A 22 8.01 7.19 18.24
CA ARG A 22 8.87 6.72 19.34
C ARG A 22 8.40 7.34 20.66
N GLU A 23 9.00 6.90 21.77
CA GLU A 23 8.72 7.42 23.12
C GLU A 23 9.01 8.92 23.24
N ASP A 24 10.04 9.42 22.55
CA ASP A 24 10.40 10.84 22.48
C ASP A 24 9.45 11.68 21.59
N GLY A 25 8.38 11.08 21.08
CA GLY A 25 7.40 11.72 20.20
C GLY A 25 7.84 11.86 18.73
N SER A 26 9.08 11.51 18.40
CA SER A 26 9.59 11.55 17.02
C SER A 26 8.92 10.48 16.14
N PRO A 27 8.75 10.72 14.82
CA PRO A 27 8.20 9.71 13.92
C PRO A 27 9.10 8.46 13.85
N ARG A 28 8.50 7.27 14.01
CA ARG A 28 9.16 5.97 13.83
C ARG A 28 8.79 5.33 12.50
N LEU A 29 7.50 5.34 12.18
CA LEU A 29 6.94 4.72 10.98
C LEU A 29 5.97 5.69 10.32
N VAL A 30 6.11 5.90 9.02
CA VAL A 30 5.34 6.89 8.26
C VAL A 30 4.82 6.32 6.94
N TRP A 31 3.73 6.91 6.45
CA TRP A 31 3.36 6.87 5.03
C TRP A 31 3.99 8.07 4.33
N ARG A 32 4.86 7.85 3.34
CA ARG A 32 5.38 8.87 2.44
C ARG A 32 4.60 8.86 1.15
N CYS A 33 4.27 10.04 0.63
CA CYS A 33 3.52 10.18 -0.62
C CYS A 33 4.40 10.79 -1.69
N PHE A 34 4.49 10.11 -2.83
CA PHE A 34 5.28 10.52 -3.99
C PHE A 34 4.40 10.58 -5.23
N VAL A 35 4.67 11.53 -6.11
CA VAL A 35 4.27 11.42 -7.52
C VAL A 35 5.43 10.80 -8.27
N LYS A 36 5.19 9.70 -8.94
CA LYS A 36 6.18 8.95 -9.72
C LYS A 36 5.77 8.88 -11.18
N GLU A 37 6.74 8.65 -12.05
CA GLU A 37 6.55 8.49 -13.49
C GLU A 37 7.29 7.23 -13.93
N GLY A 38 6.54 6.33 -14.57
CA GLY A 38 7.07 5.10 -15.16
C GLY A 38 6.64 4.99 -16.62
N GLN A 39 6.78 3.79 -17.18
CA GLN A 39 6.49 3.53 -18.60
C GLN A 39 5.03 3.81 -19.00
N TYR A 40 4.08 3.68 -18.06
CA TYR A 40 2.65 3.91 -18.28
C TYR A 40 2.18 5.31 -17.86
N GLY A 41 3.11 6.24 -17.63
CA GLY A 41 2.83 7.61 -17.23
C GLY A 41 2.93 7.86 -15.73
N LYS A 42 2.29 8.94 -15.27
CA LYS A 42 2.35 9.41 -13.88
C LYS A 42 1.37 8.67 -12.99
N PHE A 43 1.79 8.43 -11.75
CA PHE A 43 0.97 7.84 -10.71
C PHE A 43 1.35 8.36 -9.33
N ILE A 44 0.44 8.26 -8.37
CA ILE A 44 0.68 8.56 -6.95
C ILE A 44 1.11 7.27 -6.26
N SER A 45 2.18 7.31 -5.49
CA SER A 45 2.70 6.19 -4.71
C SER A 45 2.75 6.56 -3.24
N VAL A 46 1.96 5.87 -2.42
CA VAL A 46 1.95 6.01 -0.95
C VAL A 46 2.70 4.82 -0.37
N GLU A 47 3.86 5.08 0.24
CA GLU A 47 4.83 4.05 0.64
C GLU A 47 5.06 4.09 2.13
N GLN A 48 5.17 2.91 2.74
CA GLN A 48 5.50 2.80 4.15
C GLN A 48 7.02 2.84 4.34
N HIS A 49 7.49 3.69 5.25
CA HIS A 49 8.92 3.85 5.53
C HIS A 49 9.21 3.89 7.03
N TRP A 50 10.29 3.20 7.42
CA TRP A 50 10.92 3.37 8.73
C TRP A 50 11.80 4.63 8.69
N VAL A 51 11.57 5.53 9.65
CA VAL A 51 12.33 6.78 9.76
C VAL A 51 13.64 6.50 10.48
N GLN A 52 14.76 6.70 9.78
CA GLN A 52 16.09 6.52 10.37
C GLN A 52 16.57 7.84 10.98
N LYS A 53 16.49 8.94 10.22
CA LYS A 53 16.98 10.25 10.64
C LYS A 53 16.08 11.39 10.18
N MET A 54 15.92 12.37 11.07
CA MET A 54 15.13 13.59 10.88
C MET A 54 16.01 14.83 11.04
N GLU A 55 15.76 15.86 10.25
CA GLU A 55 16.25 17.22 10.47
C GLU A 55 15.05 18.16 10.56
N GLY A 56 14.75 18.61 11.78
CA GLY A 56 13.53 19.35 12.09
C GLY A 56 12.28 18.56 11.68
N LYS A 57 11.55 19.06 10.69
CA LYS A 57 10.33 18.42 10.15
C LYS A 57 10.55 17.60 8.88
N LYS A 58 11.80 17.45 8.42
CA LYS A 58 12.11 16.72 7.19
C LYS A 58 12.75 15.37 7.51
N ILE A 59 12.29 14.33 6.83
CA ILE A 59 12.94 13.01 6.82
C ILE A 59 14.10 13.09 5.84
N ILE A 60 15.32 13.04 6.36
CA ILE A 60 16.53 13.02 5.51
C ILE A 60 16.96 11.60 5.17
N GLU A 61 16.64 10.64 6.03
CA GLU A 61 16.96 9.24 5.81
C GLU A 61 15.80 8.35 6.26
N SER A 62 15.41 7.43 5.37
CA SER A 62 14.37 6.45 5.64
C SER A 62 14.60 5.18 4.86
N GLN A 63 14.23 4.07 5.45
CA GLN A 63 14.26 2.77 4.80
C GLN A 63 12.85 2.40 4.34
N TRP A 64 12.71 1.89 3.13
CA TRP A 64 11.45 1.32 2.66
C TRP A 64 11.07 0.14 3.56
N ALA A 65 9.82 0.10 4.02
CA ALA A 65 9.35 -0.95 4.91
C ALA A 65 8.86 -2.16 4.09
N LYS A 66 7.61 -2.14 3.62
CA LYS A 66 7.02 -3.25 2.87
C LYS A 66 5.80 -2.88 2.05
N LYS A 67 4.96 -1.98 2.57
CA LYS A 67 3.67 -1.64 1.96
C LYS A 67 3.77 -0.45 1.01
N ARG A 68 3.06 -0.56 -0.12
CA ARG A 68 2.86 0.54 -1.08
C ARG A 68 1.43 0.45 -1.61
N TYR A 69 0.80 1.61 -1.75
CA TYR A 69 -0.45 1.78 -2.49
C TYR A 69 -0.17 2.70 -3.67
N SER A 70 -0.63 2.32 -4.85
CA SER A 70 -0.49 3.12 -6.06
C SER A 70 -1.86 3.58 -6.52
N PHE A 71 -1.97 4.85 -6.88
CA PHE A 71 -3.19 5.45 -7.42
C PHE A 71 -2.89 6.11 -8.77
N PRO A 72 -3.86 6.16 -9.69
CA PRO A 72 -3.73 6.94 -10.92
C PRO A 72 -3.40 8.40 -10.62
N TYR A 73 -2.64 9.06 -11.49
CA TYR A 73 -2.47 10.52 -11.43
C TYR A 73 -3.66 11.24 -12.08
N ASP A 74 -4.85 10.86 -11.63
CA ASP A 74 -6.14 11.42 -12.01
C ASP A 74 -6.95 11.60 -10.74
N ARG A 75 -7.49 12.80 -10.51
CA ARG A 75 -8.08 13.17 -9.22
C ARG A 75 -9.34 12.38 -8.92
N GLU A 76 -10.20 12.19 -9.91
CA GLU A 76 -11.50 11.53 -9.74
C GLU A 76 -11.27 10.04 -9.49
N LYS A 77 -10.51 9.38 -10.37
CA LYS A 77 -10.19 7.95 -10.23
C LYS A 77 -9.44 7.62 -8.94
N ALA A 78 -8.48 8.45 -8.54
CA ALA A 78 -7.76 8.25 -7.28
C ALA A 78 -8.70 8.39 -6.06
N SER A 79 -9.67 9.31 -6.13
CA SER A 79 -10.64 9.53 -5.06
C SER A 79 -11.65 8.38 -4.96
N GLU A 80 -12.14 7.88 -6.10
CA GLU A 80 -13.02 6.71 -6.16
C GLU A 80 -12.33 5.45 -5.61
N MET A 81 -11.08 5.21 -6.03
CA MET A 81 -10.29 4.08 -5.53
C MET A 81 -10.06 4.20 -4.01
N LEU A 82 -9.75 5.39 -3.51
CA LEU A 82 -9.60 5.61 -2.06
C LEU A 82 -10.92 5.41 -1.31
N LYS A 83 -12.05 5.83 -1.88
CA LYS A 83 -13.39 5.61 -1.32
C LYS A 83 -13.69 4.12 -1.19
N SER A 84 -13.49 3.34 -2.25
CA SER A 84 -13.69 1.89 -2.22
C SER A 84 -12.82 1.21 -1.16
N LEU A 85 -11.54 1.58 -1.04
CA LEU A 85 -10.67 1.06 0.03
C LEU A 85 -11.17 1.42 1.43
N LYS A 86 -11.73 2.63 1.61
CA LYS A 86 -12.31 3.06 2.88
C LYS A 86 -13.56 2.25 3.23
N GLU A 87 -14.44 2.04 2.26
CA GLU A 87 -15.67 1.26 2.43
C GLU A 87 -15.33 -0.18 2.84
N LEU A 88 -14.39 -0.85 2.17
CA LEU A 88 -13.94 -2.20 2.56
C LEU A 88 -13.39 -2.28 4.00
N VAL A 89 -12.65 -1.24 4.42
CA VAL A 89 -12.13 -1.18 5.80
C VAL A 89 -13.27 -0.98 6.80
N GLU A 90 -14.26 -0.14 6.48
CA GLU A 90 -15.43 0.09 7.32
C GLU A 90 -16.30 -1.19 7.42
N ASP A 91 -16.49 -1.87 6.30
CA ASP A 91 -17.21 -3.14 6.23
C ASP A 91 -16.52 -4.22 7.06
N ALA A 92 -15.18 -4.29 7.09
CA ALA A 92 -14.46 -5.24 7.95
C ALA A 92 -14.77 -5.03 9.45
N PHE A 93 -14.92 -3.78 9.90
CA PHE A 93 -15.32 -3.48 11.28
C PHE A 93 -16.82 -3.72 11.53
N ALA A 94 -17.66 -3.57 10.50
CA ALA A 94 -19.09 -3.85 10.59
C ALA A 94 -19.39 -5.36 10.56
N ALA A 95 -18.67 -6.13 9.74
CA ALA A 95 -18.78 -7.57 9.58
C ALA A 95 -18.44 -8.33 10.87
N GLY A 96 -17.57 -7.77 11.71
CA GLY A 96 -17.32 -8.24 13.07
C GLY A 96 -18.54 -8.19 14.00
N ARG A 97 -19.68 -7.60 13.57
CA ARG A 97 -20.94 -7.61 14.32
C ARG A 97 -21.95 -8.65 13.83
N SER A 98 -21.87 -9.13 12.58
CA SER A 98 -22.94 -10.00 12.01
C SER A 98 -22.56 -10.90 10.81
N GLY A 99 -21.39 -10.78 10.18
CA GLY A 99 -21.18 -11.28 8.80
C GLY A 99 -19.98 -12.19 8.55
N ALA A 100 -19.14 -12.45 9.57
CA ALA A 100 -17.93 -13.26 9.39
C ALA A 100 -18.18 -14.73 9.00
N LYS A 101 -19.39 -15.26 9.19
CA LYS A 101 -19.71 -16.67 8.91
C LYS A 101 -20.11 -16.99 7.47
N GLU A 102 -20.49 -16.01 6.65
CA GLU A 102 -21.00 -16.29 5.29
C GLU A 102 -19.91 -16.18 4.21
N LEU A 103 -18.99 -15.22 4.33
CA LEU A 103 -17.91 -15.01 3.34
C LEU A 103 -16.75 -16.02 3.43
N GLU A 104 -16.44 -16.55 4.62
CA GLU A 104 -15.44 -17.62 4.73
C GLU A 104 -15.89 -18.88 3.97
N LYS A 105 -17.20 -19.14 3.90
CA LYS A 105 -17.76 -20.31 3.24
C LYS A 105 -17.74 -20.22 1.71
N GLU A 106 -17.95 -19.03 1.15
CA GLU A 106 -17.87 -18.81 -0.31
C GLU A 106 -16.43 -18.84 -0.84
N VAL A 107 -15.45 -18.35 -0.07
CA VAL A 107 -14.03 -18.35 -0.48
C VAL A 107 -13.40 -19.74 -0.36
N GLU A 108 -13.82 -20.54 0.63
CA GLU A 108 -13.39 -21.95 0.75
C GLU A 108 -13.92 -22.80 -0.43
N GLU A 109 -15.11 -22.49 -0.94
CA GLU A 109 -15.70 -23.16 -2.12
C GLU A 109 -15.02 -22.72 -3.45
N GLU A 110 -14.53 -21.47 -3.57
CA GLU A 110 -13.93 -20.98 -4.83
C GLU A 110 -12.40 -21.19 -4.93
N PHE A 111 -11.70 -21.38 -3.80
CA PHE A 111 -10.23 -21.59 -3.78
C PHE A 111 -9.80 -22.96 -3.18
N GLY A 112 -10.72 -23.77 -2.66
CA GLY A 112 -10.42 -25.07 -2.06
C GLY A 112 -10.02 -26.16 -3.05
N GLU A 113 -10.45 -26.08 -4.31
CA GLU A 113 -10.17 -27.13 -5.30
C GLU A 113 -8.83 -26.98 -6.06
N GLU A 114 -8.16 -25.82 -6.00
CA GLU A 114 -6.89 -25.61 -6.75
C GLU A 114 -5.60 -25.95 -5.95
N LEU A 115 -5.69 -26.35 -4.68
CA LEU A 115 -4.51 -26.56 -3.82
C LEU A 115 -4.23 -28.02 -3.42
N GLU A 116 -5.05 -28.99 -3.83
CA GLU A 116 -4.85 -30.42 -3.53
C GLU A 116 -3.99 -31.18 -4.56
N GLY A 117 -3.33 -30.49 -5.50
CA GLY A 117 -2.62 -31.14 -6.62
C GLY A 117 -1.09 -30.99 -6.68
N LEU A 118 -0.42 -30.42 -5.68
CA LEU A 118 1.01 -30.08 -5.75
C LEU A 118 1.88 -30.61 -4.61
N ASP A 119 1.50 -31.73 -3.98
CA ASP A 119 2.32 -32.41 -2.96
C ASP A 119 2.45 -33.95 -3.18
N GLU A 120 2.61 -34.38 -4.44
CA GLU A 120 3.25 -35.66 -4.80
C GLU A 120 4.14 -35.35 -6.03
N GLU A 121 5.47 -35.49 -6.09
CA GLU A 121 6.37 -36.51 -5.56
C GLU A 121 7.76 -35.90 -5.28
N LEU A 122 8.39 -36.35 -4.20
CA LEU A 122 9.83 -36.21 -3.90
C LEU A 122 10.44 -37.61 -3.88
#